data_AF-D0NF71-F1
#
_entry.id   AF-D0NF71-F1
#
_cell.length_a   1.000
_cell.length_b   1.000
_cell.length_c   1.000
_cell.angle_alpha   90.00
_cell.angle_beta   90.00
_cell.angle_gamma   90.00
#
_symmetry.space_group_name_H-M   'P 1'
#
loop_
_entity.id
_entity.type
_entity.pdbx_description
1 polymer ?
#
loop_
_entity_poly.entity_id
_entity_poly.type
_entity_poly.pdbx_seq_one_letter_code
_entity_poly.pdbx_strand_id
1 'polypeptide(L)'
;MAADVSARVHLVAEKLQQKAQDAQRKGNEGAARALASSVSDLRQAMALIAEQRHLLARRRGEGDEEDDDADAHTQELATRLARVETMLGKKSDDMKAKGNENAAAALQQSASTVEQGRKRLMEQQQTIFGLLGRWEAIEDVVDGKKRDKETHKEQETPPERLIARVRRLVQLEAVIMESFHEHNETEVKIEIERLKQGDRELEAAREEALEAQERLKQESLALEELRQELERTKERETLRQEEDAMLLEQQREACQAMEQLVRESDQEIQRMTQSAAAWRRRKRDW
;
A
#
# COMPACT_ATOMS: atom_id res chain seq x y z
N MET A 1 0.57 -6.08 -13.88
CA MET A 1 -0.01 -5.42 -12.68
C MET A 1 0.91 -5.44 -11.47
N ALA A 2 1.44 -6.58 -11.00
CA ALA A 2 2.26 -6.61 -9.77
C ALA A 2 3.68 -5.97 -9.88
N ALA A 3 4.36 -6.06 -11.03
CA ALA A 3 5.62 -5.32 -11.26
C ALA A 3 5.41 -3.79 -11.23
N ASP A 4 4.23 -3.36 -11.66
CA ASP A 4 3.80 -1.96 -11.70
C ASP A 4 3.55 -1.39 -10.29
N VAL A 5 3.06 -2.23 -9.37
CA VAL A 5 2.89 -1.88 -7.95
C VAL A 5 4.25 -1.75 -7.24
N SER A 6 5.19 -2.69 -7.44
CA SER A 6 6.54 -2.59 -6.84
C SER A 6 7.30 -1.36 -7.34
N ALA A 7 7.23 -1.05 -8.64
CA ALA A 7 7.83 0.17 -9.19
C ALA A 7 7.20 1.44 -8.63
N ARG A 8 5.86 1.47 -8.46
CA ARG A 8 5.15 2.59 -7.83
C ARG A 8 5.53 2.78 -6.37
N VAL A 9 5.69 1.71 -5.60
CA VAL A 9 6.09 1.80 -4.19
C VAL A 9 7.54 2.29 -4.05
N HIS A 10 8.46 1.85 -4.94
CA HIS A 10 9.82 2.42 -5.02
C HIS A 10 9.80 3.91 -5.32
N LEU A 11 9.01 4.35 -6.30
CA LEU A 11 8.88 5.76 -6.66
C LEU A 11 8.31 6.60 -5.50
N VAL A 12 7.35 6.05 -4.75
CA VAL A 12 6.77 6.71 -3.56
C VAL A 12 7.81 6.80 -2.44
N ALA A 13 8.58 5.74 -2.20
CA ALA A 13 9.66 5.73 -1.21
C ALA A 13 10.76 6.75 -1.55
N GLU A 14 11.13 6.90 -2.83
CA GLU A 14 12.08 7.93 -3.26
C GLU A 14 11.55 9.35 -3.06
N LYS A 15 10.28 9.59 -3.42
CA LYS A 15 9.63 10.91 -3.21
C LYS A 15 9.52 11.26 -1.73
N LEU A 16 9.21 10.30 -0.87
CA LEU A 16 9.16 10.50 0.58
C LEU A 16 10.56 10.74 1.16
N GLN A 17 11.59 10.09 0.61
CA GLN A 17 12.98 10.31 1.04
C GLN A 17 13.49 11.71 0.63
N GLN A 18 13.16 12.19 -0.58
CA GLN A 18 13.43 13.58 -0.97
C GLN A 18 12.71 14.58 -0.06
N LYS A 19 11.43 14.33 0.25
CA LYS A 19 10.68 15.18 1.20
C LYS A 19 11.25 15.14 2.62
N ALA A 20 11.77 14.00 3.07
CA ALA A 20 12.44 13.89 4.36
C ALA A 20 13.72 14.74 4.40
N GLN A 21 14.53 14.71 3.33
CA GLN A 21 15.73 15.52 3.20
C GLN A 21 15.42 17.02 3.12
N ASP A 22 14.36 17.41 2.42
CA ASP A 22 13.92 18.81 2.34
C ASP A 22 13.35 19.31 3.68
N ALA A 23 12.59 18.47 4.39
CA ALA A 23 12.11 18.78 5.74
C ALA A 23 13.28 18.97 6.72
N GLN A 24 14.32 18.13 6.60
CA GLN A 24 15.55 18.26 7.40
C GLN A 24 16.30 19.56 7.09
N ARG A 25 16.45 19.91 5.80
CA ARG A 25 17.07 21.19 5.37
C ARG A 25 16.31 22.42 5.83
N LYS A 26 14.98 22.31 5.98
CA LYS A 26 14.11 23.39 6.51
C LYS A 26 14.03 23.42 8.04
N GLY A 27 14.83 22.60 8.74
CA GLY A 27 14.89 22.57 10.21
C GLY A 27 13.73 21.84 10.88
N ASN A 28 12.92 21.09 10.12
CA ASN A 28 11.73 20.42 10.63
C ASN A 28 12.03 18.94 10.94
N GLU A 29 12.82 18.70 12.00
CA GLU A 29 13.39 17.39 12.32
C GLU A 29 12.34 16.30 12.61
N GLY A 30 11.21 16.66 13.22
CA GLY A 30 10.14 15.72 13.52
C GLY A 30 9.51 15.14 12.26
N ALA A 31 9.25 15.99 11.27
CA ALA A 31 8.74 15.58 9.96
C ALA A 31 9.78 14.77 9.18
N ALA A 32 11.06 15.14 9.24
CA ALA A 32 12.15 14.39 8.60
C ALA A 32 12.28 12.97 9.16
N ARG A 33 12.23 12.80 10.50
CA ARG A 33 12.27 11.49 11.16
C ARG A 33 11.05 10.63 10.84
N ALA A 34 9.85 11.20 10.88
CA ALA A 34 8.62 10.47 10.54
C ALA A 34 8.64 9.99 9.07
N LEU A 35 9.01 10.85 8.13
CA LEU A 35 9.10 10.50 6.71
C LEU A 35 10.20 9.45 6.45
N ALA A 36 11.34 9.54 7.13
CA ALA A 36 12.40 8.54 7.01
C ALA A 36 11.98 7.16 7.56
N SER A 37 11.21 7.13 8.66
CA SER A 37 10.60 5.90 9.19
C SER A 37 9.66 5.27 8.16
N SER A 38 8.75 6.07 7.58
CA SER A 38 7.81 5.55 6.56
C SER A 38 8.52 5.03 5.31
N VAL A 39 9.66 5.61 4.93
CA VAL A 39 10.49 5.08 3.83
C VAL A 39 11.12 3.74 4.20
N SER A 40 11.57 3.57 5.44
CA SER A 40 12.09 2.29 5.94
C SER A 40 11.01 1.21 5.92
N ASP A 41 9.80 1.55 6.39
CA ASP A 41 8.66 0.63 6.45
C ASP A 41 8.23 0.20 5.03
N LEU A 42 8.19 1.13 4.07
CA LEU A 42 7.87 0.83 2.67
C LEU A 42 8.93 -0.08 2.01
N ARG A 43 10.22 0.10 2.34
CA ARG A 43 11.29 -0.77 1.83
C ARG A 43 11.24 -2.17 2.44
N GLN A 44 10.94 -2.29 3.73
CA GLN A 44 10.74 -3.58 4.38
C GLN A 44 9.52 -4.30 3.83
N ALA A 45 8.40 -3.60 3.63
CA ALA A 45 7.20 -4.17 3.01
C ALA A 45 7.48 -4.65 1.57
N MET A 46 8.28 -3.92 0.78
CA MET A 46 8.68 -4.37 -0.56
C MET A 46 9.57 -5.61 -0.53
N ALA A 47 10.50 -5.71 0.43
CA ALA A 47 11.33 -6.91 0.58
C ALA A 47 10.47 -8.15 0.88
N LEU A 48 9.48 -8.02 1.78
CA LEU A 48 8.54 -9.10 2.09
C LEU A 48 7.66 -9.48 0.89
N ILE A 49 7.21 -8.50 0.09
CA ILE A 49 6.44 -8.77 -1.13
C ILE A 49 7.30 -9.48 -2.19
N ALA A 50 8.58 -9.11 -2.33
CA ALA A 50 9.50 -9.77 -3.23
C ALA A 50 9.74 -11.24 -2.79
N GLU A 51 9.91 -11.46 -1.49
CA GLU A 51 10.06 -12.79 -0.89
C GLU A 51 8.79 -13.65 -1.08
N GLN A 52 7.60 -13.09 -0.84
CA GLN A 52 6.33 -13.79 -1.11
C GLN A 52 6.16 -14.13 -2.58
N ARG A 53 6.57 -13.25 -3.50
CA ARG A 53 6.54 -13.52 -4.94
C ARG A 53 7.53 -14.60 -5.33
N HIS A 54 8.72 -14.59 -4.76
CA HIS A 54 9.72 -15.63 -4.96
C HIS A 54 9.20 -17.00 -4.47
N LEU A 55 8.57 -17.05 -3.30
CA LEU A 55 7.92 -18.25 -2.78
C LEU A 55 6.74 -18.74 -3.65
N LEU A 56 5.97 -17.81 -4.24
CA LEU A 56 4.88 -18.14 -5.16
C LEU A 56 5.39 -18.61 -6.53
N ALA A 57 6.47 -18.02 -7.05
CA ALA A 57 7.11 -18.45 -8.30
C ALA A 57 7.75 -19.83 -8.14
N ARG A 58 8.38 -20.11 -6.99
CA ARG A 58 8.89 -21.43 -6.59
C ARG A 58 7.79 -22.50 -6.55
N ARG A 59 6.56 -22.14 -6.12
CA ARG A 59 5.39 -23.04 -6.15
C ARG A 59 4.82 -23.28 -7.54
N ARG A 60 5.14 -22.46 -8.54
CA ARG A 60 4.66 -22.60 -9.93
C ARG A 60 5.67 -23.31 -10.85
N GLY A 61 6.89 -23.58 -10.38
CA GLY A 61 7.93 -24.21 -11.20
C GLY A 61 8.45 -23.31 -12.34
N GLU A 62 8.30 -21.99 -12.23
CA GLU A 62 8.65 -21.01 -13.27
C GLU A 62 10.01 -20.30 -12.99
N GLY A 63 10.83 -20.82 -12.07
CA GLY A 63 12.16 -20.25 -11.76
C GLY A 63 13.27 -20.99 -12.49
N ASP A 64 14.02 -20.28 -13.34
CA ASP A 64 15.22 -20.77 -14.02
C ASP A 64 16.18 -21.47 -13.04
N GLU A 65 16.68 -22.64 -13.47
CA GLU A 65 17.59 -23.55 -12.78
C GLU A 65 19.03 -23.01 -12.68
N GLU A 66 19.24 -21.82 -12.14
CA GLU A 66 20.59 -21.35 -11.76
C GLU A 66 20.67 -21.11 -10.25
N ASP A 67 21.01 -22.18 -9.52
CA ASP A 67 21.75 -22.19 -8.25
C ASP A 67 21.48 -21.05 -7.24
N ASP A 68 20.21 -20.72 -6.97
CA ASP A 68 19.85 -19.83 -5.87
C ASP A 68 19.53 -20.68 -4.63
N ASP A 69 20.60 -21.09 -3.93
CA ASP A 69 20.53 -21.80 -2.65
C ASP A 69 19.78 -20.91 -1.63
N ALA A 70 18.46 -21.11 -1.50
CA ALA A 70 17.64 -20.49 -0.45
C ALA A 70 18.24 -20.72 0.96
N ASP A 71 19.03 -21.77 1.10
CA ASP A 71 19.87 -22.06 2.25
C ASP A 71 20.97 -21.03 2.49
N ALA A 72 21.70 -20.62 1.44
CA ALA A 72 22.76 -19.64 1.55
C ALA A 72 22.24 -18.31 2.09
N HIS A 73 21.06 -17.86 1.62
CA HIS A 73 20.43 -16.63 2.10
C HIS A 73 19.95 -16.72 3.55
N THR A 74 19.35 -17.85 3.95
CA THR A 74 18.86 -18.03 5.34
C THR A 74 20.05 -18.17 6.31
N GLN A 75 21.11 -18.86 5.90
CA GLN A 75 22.37 -19.00 6.64
C GLN A 75 23.08 -17.64 6.77
N GLU A 76 23.06 -16.82 5.71
CA GLU A 76 23.60 -15.46 5.73
C GLU A 76 22.80 -14.57 6.69
N LEU A 77 21.47 -14.64 6.67
CA LEU A 77 20.63 -13.89 7.61
C LEU A 77 20.89 -14.33 9.06
N ALA A 78 20.97 -15.63 9.31
CA ALA A 78 21.28 -16.17 10.64
C ALA A 78 22.66 -15.70 11.14
N THR A 79 23.67 -15.66 10.28
CA THR A 79 25.01 -15.16 10.64
C THR A 79 25.02 -13.65 10.86
N ARG A 80 24.25 -12.87 10.08
CA ARG A 80 24.06 -11.43 10.32
C ARG A 80 23.37 -11.17 11.66
N LEU A 81 22.32 -11.92 12.00
CA LEU A 81 21.62 -11.81 13.29
C LEU A 81 22.55 -12.15 14.47
N ALA A 82 23.38 -13.19 14.35
CA ALA A 82 24.38 -13.54 15.37
C ALA A 82 25.41 -12.41 15.61
N ARG A 83 25.81 -11.69 14.55
CA ARG A 83 26.69 -10.52 14.67
C ARG A 83 26.00 -9.35 15.39
N VAL A 84 24.71 -9.11 15.08
CA VAL A 84 23.91 -8.06 15.74
C VAL A 84 23.72 -8.38 17.23
N GLU A 85 23.37 -9.62 17.56
CA GLU A 85 23.30 -10.12 18.94
C GLU A 85 24.60 -9.82 19.71
N THR A 86 25.75 -10.20 19.12
CA THR A 86 27.08 -9.95 19.71
C THR A 86 27.36 -8.45 19.89
N MET A 87 26.97 -7.62 18.93
CA MET A 87 27.16 -6.17 18.99
C MET A 87 26.29 -5.54 20.10
N LEU A 88 25.02 -5.96 20.21
CA LEU A 88 24.10 -5.49 21.24
C LEU A 88 24.56 -5.91 22.63
N GLY A 89 25.06 -7.14 22.80
CA GLY A 89 25.68 -7.60 24.05
C GLY A 89 26.89 -6.75 24.46
N LYS A 90 27.84 -6.54 23.53
CA LYS A 90 29.00 -5.66 23.79
C LYS A 90 28.60 -4.22 24.13
N LYS A 91 27.58 -3.69 23.46
CA LYS A 91 27.08 -2.33 23.72
C LYS A 91 26.34 -2.25 25.06
N SER A 92 25.63 -3.31 25.44
CA SER A 92 25.03 -3.46 26.78
C SER A 92 26.08 -3.40 27.87
N ASP A 93 27.17 -4.16 27.73
CA ASP A 93 28.29 -4.17 28.69
C ASP A 93 28.97 -2.79 28.80
N ASP A 94 29.18 -2.09 27.68
CA ASP A 94 29.70 -0.72 27.67
C ASP A 94 28.76 0.28 28.35
N MET A 95 27.44 0.17 28.13
CA MET A 95 26.46 1.01 28.84
C MET A 95 26.44 0.73 30.34
N LYS A 96 26.62 -0.53 30.73
CA LYS A 96 26.72 -0.94 32.14
C LYS A 96 27.99 -0.38 32.78
N ALA A 97 29.13 -0.45 32.10
CA ALA A 97 30.40 0.14 32.55
C ALA A 97 30.32 1.68 32.68
N LYS A 98 29.49 2.33 31.87
CA LYS A 98 29.21 3.78 31.92
C LYS A 98 28.16 4.19 32.96
N GLY A 99 27.62 3.23 33.74
CA GLY A 99 26.62 3.50 34.77
C GLY A 99 25.20 3.74 34.24
N ASN A 100 24.94 3.45 32.96
CA ASN A 100 23.61 3.59 32.36
C ASN A 100 22.87 2.24 32.34
N GLU A 101 22.41 1.81 33.52
CA GLU A 101 21.81 0.48 33.73
C GLU A 101 20.53 0.25 32.92
N ASN A 102 19.70 1.29 32.76
CA ASN A 102 18.46 1.18 31.98
C ASN A 102 18.74 0.95 30.48
N ALA A 103 19.74 1.65 29.92
CA ALA A 103 20.15 1.45 28.54
C ALA A 103 20.82 0.08 28.34
N ALA A 104 21.62 -0.38 29.32
CA ALA A 104 22.20 -1.71 29.30
C ALA A 104 21.11 -2.80 29.32
N ALA A 105 20.13 -2.71 30.21
CA ALA A 105 19.03 -3.65 30.29
C ALA A 105 18.21 -3.72 28.98
N ALA A 106 17.91 -2.56 28.38
CA ALA A 106 17.18 -2.51 27.10
C ALA A 106 17.98 -3.13 25.94
N LEU A 107 19.30 -2.91 25.88
CA LEU A 107 20.17 -3.52 24.87
C LEU A 107 20.33 -5.03 25.09
N GLN A 108 20.40 -5.48 26.34
CA GLN A 108 20.43 -6.90 26.67
C GLN A 108 19.13 -7.61 26.28
N GLN A 109 17.99 -6.98 26.55
CA GLN A 109 16.69 -7.49 26.11
C GLN A 109 16.62 -7.58 24.59
N SER A 110 17.08 -6.54 23.88
CA SER A 110 17.14 -6.52 22.42
C SER A 110 18.04 -7.64 21.88
N ALA A 111 19.20 -7.89 22.50
CA ALA A 111 20.08 -9.01 22.13
C ALA A 111 19.36 -10.37 22.30
N SER A 112 18.66 -10.57 23.42
CA SER A 112 17.91 -11.81 23.67
C SER A 112 16.76 -12.03 22.67
N THR A 113 16.08 -10.96 22.25
CA THR A 113 15.04 -11.03 21.21
C THR A 113 15.63 -11.39 19.85
N VAL A 114 16.80 -10.84 19.50
CA VAL A 114 17.52 -11.19 18.26
C VAL A 114 17.95 -12.66 18.27
N GLU A 115 18.45 -13.16 19.40
CA GLU A 115 18.82 -14.57 19.56
C GLU A 115 17.61 -15.50 19.38
N GLN A 116 16.48 -15.18 20.02
CA GLN A 116 15.23 -15.94 19.89
C GLN A 116 14.71 -15.91 18.45
N GLY A 117 14.73 -14.76 17.79
CA GLY A 117 14.37 -14.62 16.38
C GLY A 117 15.25 -15.49 15.48
N ARG A 118 16.57 -15.49 15.71
CA ARG A 118 17.52 -16.35 14.99
C ARG A 118 17.22 -17.84 15.19
N LYS A 119 16.92 -18.28 16.41
CA LYS A 119 16.56 -19.69 16.70
C LYS A 119 15.29 -20.11 15.95
N ARG A 120 14.24 -19.29 16.03
CA ARG A 120 12.98 -19.56 15.31
C ARG A 120 13.17 -19.63 13.80
N LEU A 121 13.99 -18.75 13.23
CA LEU A 121 14.31 -18.79 11.80
C LEU A 121 14.95 -20.14 11.41
N MET A 122 15.92 -20.63 12.17
CA MET A 122 16.57 -21.92 11.92
C MET A 122 15.62 -23.10 12.11
N GLU A 123 14.77 -23.07 13.13
CA GLU A 123 13.73 -24.09 13.37
C GLU A 123 12.72 -24.15 12.23
N GLN A 124 12.28 -22.98 11.74
CA GLN A 124 11.40 -22.88 10.59
C GLN A 124 12.06 -23.41 9.32
N GLN A 125 13.32 -23.05 9.07
CA GLN A 125 14.11 -23.58 7.95
C GLN A 125 14.16 -25.11 8.01
N GLN A 126 14.55 -25.68 9.15
CA GLN A 126 14.62 -27.13 9.32
C GLN A 126 13.26 -27.81 9.12
N THR A 127 12.18 -27.19 9.57
CA THR A 127 10.81 -27.69 9.37
C THR A 127 10.43 -27.68 7.89
N ILE A 128 10.74 -26.60 7.18
CA ILE A 128 10.49 -26.47 5.74
C ILE A 128 11.28 -27.52 4.96
N PHE A 129 12.57 -27.73 5.28
CA PHE A 129 13.37 -28.79 4.64
C PHE A 129 12.81 -30.18 4.90
N GLY A 130 12.38 -30.45 6.14
CA GLY A 130 11.73 -31.71 6.47
C GLY A 130 10.45 -31.93 5.64
N LEU A 131 9.65 -30.88 5.46
CA LEU A 131 8.44 -30.94 4.63
C LEU A 131 8.76 -31.11 3.14
N LEU A 132 9.77 -30.40 2.62
CA LEU A 132 10.19 -30.51 1.23
C LEU A 132 10.75 -31.91 0.92
N GLY A 133 11.62 -32.45 1.76
CA GLY A 133 12.15 -33.81 1.57
C GLY A 133 11.05 -34.88 1.63
N ARG A 134 10.05 -34.71 2.50
CA ARG A 134 8.85 -35.57 2.52
C ARG A 134 8.02 -35.44 1.24
N TRP A 135 7.86 -34.22 0.72
CA TRP A 135 7.15 -33.97 -0.52
C TRP A 135 7.88 -34.59 -1.73
N GLU A 136 9.19 -34.36 -1.86
CA GLU A 136 10.03 -34.95 -2.90
C GLU A 136 9.96 -36.49 -2.87
N ALA A 137 9.99 -37.09 -1.67
CA ALA A 137 9.86 -38.53 -1.53
C ALA A 137 8.51 -39.08 -2.03
N ILE A 138 7.43 -38.30 -1.89
CA ILE A 138 6.09 -38.63 -2.41
C ILE A 138 6.05 -38.42 -3.93
N GLU A 139 6.56 -37.29 -4.41
CA GLU A 139 6.63 -36.94 -5.83
C GLU A 139 7.42 -37.99 -6.63
N ASP A 140 8.56 -38.46 -6.12
CA ASP A 140 9.36 -39.52 -6.72
C ASP A 140 8.60 -40.85 -6.92
N VAL A 141 7.69 -41.18 -6.00
CA VAL A 141 6.85 -42.39 -6.08
C VAL A 141 5.70 -42.19 -7.06
N VAL A 142 5.09 -41.00 -7.07
CA VAL A 142 3.99 -40.63 -7.99
C VAL A 142 4.49 -40.63 -9.44
N ASP A 143 5.60 -39.93 -9.70
CA ASP A 143 6.23 -39.85 -11.02
C ASP A 143 6.86 -41.17 -11.44
N GLY A 144 7.15 -42.05 -10.47
CA GLY A 144 7.83 -43.32 -10.71
C GLY A 144 9.32 -43.15 -11.01
N LYS A 145 9.92 -42.01 -10.65
CA LYS A 145 11.36 -41.73 -10.77
C LYS A 145 12.21 -42.66 -9.89
N LYS A 146 11.62 -43.21 -8.82
CA LYS A 146 12.24 -44.27 -7.99
C LYS A 146 12.41 -45.62 -8.69
N ARG A 147 11.94 -45.81 -9.93
CA ARG A 147 12.26 -47.03 -10.69
C ARG A 147 13.60 -46.89 -11.40
N ASP A 148 14.52 -47.69 -10.90
CA ASP A 148 15.74 -48.14 -11.55
C ASP A 148 15.61 -48.29 -13.07
N LYS A 149 16.73 -47.97 -13.71
CA LYS A 149 17.10 -48.03 -15.13
C LYS A 149 16.84 -49.38 -15.85
N GLU A 150 16.05 -50.30 -15.32
CA GLU A 150 15.94 -51.69 -15.81
C GLU A 150 14.56 -52.15 -16.29
N THR A 151 13.49 -51.36 -16.24
CA THR A 151 12.15 -51.84 -16.69
C THR A 151 11.40 -50.92 -17.64
N HIS A 152 12.12 -50.34 -18.61
CA HIS A 152 11.49 -49.57 -19.70
C HIS A 152 11.02 -50.41 -20.90
N LYS A 153 10.96 -51.75 -20.79
CA LYS A 153 10.53 -52.62 -21.93
C LYS A 153 9.38 -53.59 -21.67
N GLU A 154 8.71 -53.54 -20.52
CA GLU A 154 7.54 -54.41 -20.27
C GLU A 154 6.28 -53.56 -20.08
N GLN A 155 5.68 -53.16 -21.20
CA GLN A 155 4.28 -52.73 -21.22
C GLN A 155 3.54 -53.49 -22.32
N GLU A 156 3.17 -54.76 -22.09
CA GLU A 156 2.34 -55.45 -23.10
C GLU A 156 1.11 -56.20 -22.58
N THR A 157 0.80 -56.26 -21.27
CA THR A 157 -0.52 -56.80 -20.85
C THR A 157 -1.29 -55.98 -19.80
N PRO A 158 -2.65 -55.92 -19.88
CA PRO A 158 -3.50 -55.28 -18.88
C PRO A 158 -3.25 -55.69 -17.40
N PRO A 159 -3.02 -56.98 -17.06
CA PRO A 159 -2.73 -57.39 -15.68
C PRO A 159 -1.40 -56.84 -15.16
N GLU A 160 -0.36 -56.71 -15.98
CA GLU A 160 0.94 -56.15 -15.56
C GLU A 160 0.84 -54.67 -15.21
N ARG A 161 -0.01 -53.91 -15.93
CA ARG A 161 -0.31 -52.50 -15.60
C ARG A 161 -1.01 -52.38 -14.26
N LEU A 162 -1.95 -53.28 -13.97
CA LEU A 162 -2.64 -53.35 -12.68
C LEU A 162 -1.66 -53.67 -11.55
N ILE A 163 -0.78 -54.67 -11.73
CA ILE A 163 0.25 -55.03 -10.75
C ILE A 163 1.22 -53.87 -10.51
N ALA A 164 1.65 -53.16 -11.57
CA ALA A 164 2.50 -51.98 -11.43
C ALA A 164 1.81 -50.84 -10.67
N ARG A 165 0.51 -50.62 -10.93
CA ARG A 165 -0.30 -49.62 -10.22
C ARG A 165 -0.47 -49.97 -8.75
N VAL A 166 -0.77 -51.24 -8.42
CA VAL A 166 -0.86 -51.72 -7.03
C VAL A 166 0.46 -51.54 -6.30
N ARG A 167 1.60 -51.89 -6.94
CA ARG A 167 2.94 -51.67 -6.35
C ARG A 167 3.22 -50.19 -6.07
N ARG A 168 2.85 -49.27 -6.99
CA ARG A 168 2.99 -47.83 -6.76
C ARG A 168 2.14 -47.35 -5.58
N LEU A 169 0.91 -47.83 -5.45
CA LEU A 169 0.03 -47.46 -4.33
C LEU A 169 0.57 -47.95 -2.99
N VAL A 170 1.12 -49.17 -2.93
CA VAL A 170 1.76 -49.70 -1.71
C VAL A 170 3.01 -48.90 -1.34
N GLN A 171 3.83 -48.49 -2.32
CA GLN A 171 4.99 -47.63 -2.07
C GLN A 171 4.58 -46.23 -1.59
N LEU A 172 3.49 -45.69 -2.14
CA LEU A 172 2.95 -44.39 -1.73
C LEU A 172 2.42 -44.45 -0.30
N GLU A 173 1.69 -45.51 0.04
CA GLU A 173 1.20 -45.77 1.40
C GLU A 173 2.35 -45.85 2.40
N ALA A 174 3.42 -46.58 2.07
CA ALA A 174 4.61 -46.67 2.92
C ALA A 174 5.27 -45.29 3.16
N VAL A 175 5.49 -44.51 2.09
CA VAL A 175 6.09 -43.17 2.22
C VAL A 175 5.18 -42.22 2.99
N ILE A 176 3.86 -42.29 2.79
CA ILE A 176 2.90 -41.46 3.53
C ILE A 176 2.91 -41.82 5.02
N MET A 177 2.91 -43.11 5.37
CA MET A 177 2.97 -43.54 6.77
C MET A 177 4.30 -43.16 7.44
N GLU A 178 5.42 -43.23 6.73
CA GLU A 178 6.72 -42.78 7.24
C GLU A 178 6.82 -41.25 7.33
N SER A 179 6.14 -40.51 6.45
CA SER A 179 6.21 -39.05 6.37
C SER A 179 5.23 -38.35 7.31
N PHE A 180 4.11 -39.01 7.63
CA PHE A 180 2.99 -38.44 8.38
C PHE A 180 2.51 -39.37 9.50
N HIS A 181 3.44 -39.97 10.24
CA HIS A 181 3.18 -40.89 11.35
C HIS A 181 2.35 -40.29 12.50
N GLU A 182 2.24 -38.96 12.58
CA GLU A 182 1.51 -38.24 13.64
C GLU A 182 0.04 -37.93 13.29
N HIS A 183 -0.37 -38.06 12.03
CA HIS A 183 -1.67 -37.55 11.58
C HIS A 183 -2.61 -38.71 11.26
N ASN A 184 -3.78 -38.74 11.90
CA ASN A 184 -4.78 -39.77 11.62
C ASN A 184 -5.66 -39.38 10.42
N GLU A 185 -6.23 -40.37 9.73
CA GLU A 185 -7.10 -40.16 8.56
C GLU A 185 -8.28 -39.23 8.87
N THR A 186 -8.75 -39.23 10.11
CA THR A 186 -9.86 -38.39 10.59
C THR A 186 -9.48 -36.91 10.69
N GLU A 187 -8.28 -36.57 11.14
CA GLU A 187 -7.76 -35.20 11.22
C GLU A 187 -7.56 -34.61 9.83
N VAL A 188 -7.02 -35.41 8.90
CA VAL A 188 -6.88 -34.99 7.50
C VAL A 188 -8.24 -34.71 6.87
N LYS A 189 -9.26 -35.55 7.13
CA LYS A 189 -10.63 -35.31 6.65
C LYS A 189 -11.24 -34.04 7.23
N ILE A 190 -11.03 -33.78 8.53
CA ILE A 190 -11.54 -32.57 9.20
C ILE A 190 -10.89 -31.32 8.58
N GLU A 191 -9.58 -31.34 8.38
CA GLU A 191 -8.87 -30.18 7.81
C GLU A 191 -9.25 -29.96 6.34
N ILE A 192 -9.47 -31.02 5.55
CA ILE A 192 -9.99 -30.89 4.18
C ILE A 192 -11.37 -30.23 4.16
N GLU A 193 -12.29 -30.62 5.04
CA GLU A 193 -13.62 -29.99 5.11
C GLU A 193 -13.54 -28.54 5.57
N ARG A 194 -12.63 -28.23 6.50
CA ARG A 194 -12.35 -26.85 6.92
C ARG A 194 -11.82 -26.00 5.77
N LEU A 195 -10.89 -26.53 4.97
CA LEU A 195 -10.36 -25.83 3.79
C LEU A 195 -11.45 -25.59 2.73
N LYS A 196 -12.29 -26.59 2.45
CA LYS A 196 -13.44 -26.42 1.53
C LYS A 196 -14.42 -25.34 2.03
N GLN A 197 -14.64 -25.28 3.34
CA GLN A 197 -15.49 -24.26 3.93
C GLN A 197 -14.85 -22.87 3.78
N GLY A 198 -13.55 -22.75 4.05
CA GLY A 198 -12.79 -21.51 3.83
C GLY A 198 -12.79 -21.05 2.37
N ASP A 199 -12.70 -21.97 1.41
CA ASP A 199 -12.78 -21.65 -0.02
C ASP A 199 -14.15 -21.08 -0.40
N ARG A 200 -15.24 -21.64 0.11
CA ARG A 200 -16.61 -21.10 -0.10
C ARG A 200 -16.76 -19.71 0.50
N GLU A 201 -16.23 -19.48 1.69
CA GLU A 201 -16.26 -18.16 2.35
C GLU A 201 -15.42 -17.12 1.57
N LEU A 202 -14.28 -17.54 1.02
CA LEU A 202 -13.45 -16.72 0.13
C LEU A 202 -14.17 -16.36 -1.17
N GLU A 203 -14.90 -17.31 -1.77
CA GLU A 203 -15.73 -17.04 -2.96
C GLU A 203 -16.84 -16.06 -2.65
N ALA A 204 -17.57 -16.24 -1.54
CA ALA A 204 -18.62 -15.31 -1.11
C ALA A 204 -18.05 -13.89 -0.86
N ALA A 205 -16.92 -13.78 -0.16
CA ALA A 205 -16.26 -12.49 0.09
C ALA A 205 -15.79 -11.81 -1.21
N ARG A 206 -15.40 -12.59 -2.23
CA ARG A 206 -15.05 -12.05 -3.56
C ARG A 206 -16.27 -11.52 -4.28
N GLU A 207 -17.40 -12.23 -4.24
CA GLU A 207 -18.67 -11.76 -4.81
C GLU A 207 -19.12 -10.45 -4.14
N GLU A 208 -19.13 -10.40 -2.80
CA GLU A 208 -19.45 -9.18 -2.05
C GLU A 208 -18.53 -8.00 -2.39
N ALA A 209 -17.22 -8.26 -2.55
CA ALA A 209 -16.26 -7.24 -2.93
C ALA A 209 -16.51 -6.69 -4.35
N LEU A 210 -16.92 -7.54 -5.29
CA LEU A 210 -17.30 -7.12 -6.65
C LEU A 210 -18.57 -6.28 -6.63
N GLU A 211 -19.60 -6.68 -5.88
CA GLU A 211 -20.82 -5.89 -5.71
C GLU A 211 -20.53 -4.52 -5.08
N ALA A 212 -19.71 -4.48 -4.03
CA ALA A 212 -19.31 -3.23 -3.38
C ALA A 212 -18.53 -2.32 -4.34
N GLN A 213 -17.64 -2.90 -5.16
CA GLN A 213 -16.92 -2.15 -6.19
C GLN A 213 -17.87 -1.57 -7.24
N GLU A 214 -18.90 -2.31 -7.65
CA GLU A 214 -19.90 -1.82 -8.61
C GLU A 214 -20.74 -0.69 -8.03
N ARG A 215 -21.19 -0.81 -6.78
CA ARG A 215 -21.89 0.29 -6.07
C ARG A 215 -21.02 1.54 -5.97
N LEU A 216 -19.74 1.37 -5.62
CA LEU A 216 -18.81 2.49 -5.50
C LEU A 216 -18.57 3.20 -6.85
N LYS A 217 -18.57 2.45 -7.96
CA LYS A 217 -18.54 3.04 -9.31
C LYS A 217 -19.79 3.85 -9.59
N GLN A 218 -20.98 3.33 -9.27
CA GLN A 218 -22.24 4.05 -9.46
C GLN A 218 -22.28 5.33 -8.62
N GLU A 219 -21.87 5.27 -7.34
CA GLU A 219 -21.78 6.45 -6.47
C GLU A 219 -20.75 7.46 -6.98
N SER A 220 -19.63 7.01 -7.52
CA SER A 220 -18.61 7.91 -8.09
C SER A 220 -19.12 8.68 -9.31
N LEU A 221 -19.91 8.02 -10.18
CA LEU A 221 -20.55 8.66 -11.33
C LEU A 221 -21.59 9.68 -10.87
N ALA A 222 -22.45 9.32 -9.92
CA ALA A 222 -23.47 10.22 -9.37
C ALA A 222 -22.83 11.47 -8.70
N LEU A 223 -21.72 11.30 -8.00
CA LEU A 223 -20.96 12.41 -7.42
C LEU A 223 -20.34 13.32 -8.49
N GLU A 224 -19.90 12.76 -9.60
CA GLU A 224 -19.34 13.53 -10.71
C GLU A 224 -20.42 14.35 -11.43
N GLU A 225 -21.61 13.78 -11.64
CA GLU A 225 -22.78 14.50 -12.16
C GLU A 225 -23.18 15.66 -11.25
N LEU A 226 -23.30 15.42 -9.94
CA LEU A 226 -23.60 16.47 -8.95
C LEU A 226 -22.55 17.58 -8.93
N ARG A 227 -21.26 17.25 -9.10
CA ARG A 227 -20.20 18.26 -9.21
C ARG A 227 -20.38 19.14 -10.44
N GLN A 228 -20.68 18.56 -11.60
CA GLN A 228 -20.92 19.32 -12.82
C GLN A 228 -22.15 20.22 -12.69
N GLU A 229 -23.23 19.74 -12.06
CA GLU A 229 -24.41 20.57 -11.81
C GLU A 229 -24.09 21.75 -10.87
N LEU A 230 -23.29 21.51 -9.83
CA LEU A 230 -22.87 22.54 -8.89
C LEU A 230 -21.94 23.58 -9.54
N GLU A 231 -21.09 23.19 -10.48
CA GLU A 231 -20.29 24.13 -11.27
C GLU A 231 -21.18 25.00 -12.16
N ARG A 232 -22.16 24.40 -12.86
CA ARG A 232 -23.12 25.15 -13.68
C ARG A 232 -23.95 26.14 -12.87
N THR A 233 -24.36 25.79 -11.65
CA THR A 233 -25.11 26.72 -10.80
C THR A 233 -24.23 27.86 -10.29
N LYS A 234 -22.97 27.58 -9.93
CA LYS A 234 -21.99 28.61 -9.58
C LYS A 234 -21.74 29.58 -10.72
N GLU A 235 -21.54 29.10 -11.95
CA GLU A 235 -21.36 29.96 -13.13
C GLU A 235 -22.57 30.88 -13.38
N ARG A 236 -23.79 30.33 -13.23
CA ARG A 236 -25.02 31.12 -13.33
C ARG A 236 -25.12 32.16 -12.23
N GLU A 237 -24.69 31.83 -11.01
CA GLU A 237 -24.71 32.76 -9.89
C GLU A 237 -23.67 33.87 -10.05
N THR A 238 -22.47 33.56 -10.53
CA THR A 238 -21.45 34.58 -10.85
C THR A 238 -21.93 35.53 -11.92
N LEU A 239 -22.57 35.03 -12.99
CA LEU A 239 -23.13 35.89 -14.04
C LEU A 239 -24.21 36.83 -13.49
N ARG A 240 -25.11 36.34 -12.62
CA ARG A 240 -26.10 37.21 -11.97
C ARG A 240 -25.44 38.28 -11.10
N GLN A 241 -24.39 37.92 -10.35
CA GLN A 241 -23.67 38.87 -9.52
C GLN A 241 -22.96 39.94 -10.36
N GLU A 242 -22.42 39.58 -11.52
CA GLU A 242 -21.82 40.52 -12.48
C GLU A 242 -22.88 41.44 -13.10
N GLU A 243 -24.04 40.90 -13.50
CA GLU A 243 -25.19 41.69 -14.00
C GLU A 243 -25.68 42.70 -12.95
N ASP A 244 -25.85 42.26 -11.69
CA ASP A 244 -26.26 43.12 -10.58
C ASP A 244 -25.21 44.21 -10.30
N ALA A 245 -23.91 43.88 -10.37
CA ALA A 245 -22.83 44.84 -10.19
C ALA A 245 -22.83 45.92 -11.30
N MET A 246 -23.02 45.52 -12.56
CA MET A 246 -23.15 46.47 -13.68
C MET A 246 -24.37 47.38 -13.53
N LEU A 247 -25.51 46.85 -13.10
CA LEU A 247 -26.71 47.64 -12.84
C LEU A 247 -26.47 48.68 -11.73
N LEU A 248 -25.79 48.29 -10.65
CA LEU A 248 -25.43 49.22 -9.57
C LEU A 248 -24.45 50.31 -10.05
N GLU A 249 -23.52 49.98 -10.93
CA GLU A 249 -22.60 50.96 -11.54
C GLU A 249 -23.36 51.96 -12.41
N GLN A 250 -24.26 51.50 -13.29
CA GLN A 250 -25.12 52.38 -14.09
C GLN A 250 -25.98 53.31 -13.22
N GLN A 251 -26.54 52.81 -12.12
CA GLN A 251 -27.29 53.63 -11.17
C GLN A 251 -26.41 54.70 -10.51
N ARG A 252 -25.16 54.36 -10.16
CA ARG A 252 -24.21 55.33 -9.60
C ARG A 252 -23.86 56.42 -10.60
N GLU A 253 -23.59 56.06 -11.85
CA GLU A 253 -23.31 57.02 -12.93
C GLU A 253 -24.51 57.95 -13.16
N ALA A 254 -25.72 57.40 -13.21
CA ALA A 254 -26.95 58.17 -13.35
C ALA A 254 -27.14 59.17 -12.18
N CYS A 255 -26.90 58.73 -10.93
CA CYS A 255 -26.93 59.61 -9.77
C CYS A 255 -25.87 60.73 -9.86
N GLN A 256 -24.64 60.41 -10.27
CA GLN A 256 -23.58 61.42 -10.44
C GLN A 256 -23.92 62.44 -11.53
N ALA A 257 -24.48 62.00 -12.66
CA ALA A 257 -24.95 62.89 -13.73
C ALA A 257 -26.08 63.80 -13.24
N MET A 258 -27.02 63.25 -12.46
CA MET A 258 -28.11 64.02 -11.86
C MET A 258 -27.58 65.05 -10.85
N GLU A 259 -26.61 64.68 -10.01
CA GLU A 259 -25.94 65.64 -9.11
C GLU A 259 -25.23 66.77 -9.86
N GLN A 260 -24.59 66.48 -11.00
CA GLN A 260 -23.96 67.50 -11.83
C GLN A 260 -25.00 68.47 -12.40
N LEU A 261 -26.11 67.95 -12.94
CA LEU A 261 -27.21 68.78 -13.44
C LEU A 261 -27.81 69.67 -12.34
N VAL A 262 -27.99 69.14 -11.13
CA VAL A 262 -28.45 69.95 -9.98
C VAL A 262 -27.46 71.05 -9.65
N ARG A 263 -26.15 70.74 -9.60
CA ARG A 263 -25.10 71.74 -9.36
C ARG A 263 -25.06 72.83 -10.44
N GLU A 264 -25.21 72.45 -11.71
CA GLU A 264 -25.27 73.39 -12.84
C GLU A 264 -26.49 74.30 -12.76
N SER A 265 -27.66 73.72 -12.48
CA SER A 265 -28.92 74.45 -12.25
C SER A 265 -28.79 75.44 -11.08
N ASP A 266 -28.22 75.02 -9.95
CA ASP A 266 -27.98 75.89 -8.80
C ASP A 266 -27.05 77.06 -9.14
N GLN A 267 -25.98 76.82 -9.90
CA GLN A 267 -25.09 77.88 -10.37
C GLN A 267 -25.81 78.85 -11.32
N GLU A 268 -26.67 78.36 -12.21
CA GLU A 268 -27.45 79.20 -13.12
C GLU A 268 -28.47 80.06 -12.35
N ILE A 269 -29.18 79.47 -11.38
CA ILE A 269 -30.08 80.20 -10.48
C ILE A 269 -29.32 81.30 -9.72
N GLN A 270 -28.12 80.99 -9.21
CA GLN A 270 -27.28 81.99 -8.54
C GLN A 270 -26.88 83.12 -9.51
N ARG A 271 -26.46 82.81 -10.73
CA ARG A 271 -26.13 83.82 -11.77
C ARG A 271 -27.34 84.70 -12.11
N MET A 272 -28.52 84.11 -12.27
CA MET A 272 -29.76 84.84 -12.53
C MET A 272 -30.14 85.73 -11.34
N THR A 273 -30.00 85.23 -10.11
CA THR A 273 -30.29 85.97 -8.89
C THR A 273 -29.35 87.16 -8.72
N GLN A 274 -28.05 86.97 -8.95
CA GLN A 274 -27.05 88.04 -8.94
C GLN A 274 -27.32 89.08 -10.03
N SER A 275 -27.64 88.66 -11.25
CA SER A 275 -28.00 89.54 -12.37
C SER A 275 -29.25 90.37 -12.05
N ALA A 276 -30.28 89.75 -11.50
CA ALA A 276 -31.50 90.43 -11.05
C ALA A 276 -31.23 91.40 -9.89
N ALA A 277 -30.31 91.06 -8.96
CA ALA A 277 -29.90 91.96 -7.88
C ALA A 277 -29.08 93.16 -8.40
N ALA A 278 -28.20 92.95 -9.38
CA ALA A 278 -27.43 94.01 -10.03
C ALA A 278 -28.33 94.97 -10.81
N TRP A 279 -29.31 94.44 -11.56
CA TRP A 279 -30.32 95.25 -12.26
C TRP A 279 -31.16 96.07 -11.28
N ARG A 280 -31.57 95.48 -10.14
CA ARG A 280 -32.28 96.17 -9.06
C ARG A 280 -31.46 97.27 -8.37
N ARG A 281 -30.12 97.20 -8.38
CA ARG A 281 -29.25 98.29 -7.90
C ARG A 281 -29.17 99.42 -8.93
N ARG A 282 -28.91 99.10 -10.21
CA ARG A 282 -28.91 100.09 -11.29
C ARG A 282 -30.21 100.89 -11.41
N LYS A 283 -31.36 100.24 -11.17
CA LYS A 283 -32.68 100.91 -11.18
C LYS A 283 -32.93 101.78 -9.94
N ARG A 284 -32.16 101.60 -8.86
CA ARG A 284 -32.24 102.41 -7.63
C ARG A 284 -31.31 103.61 -7.66
N ASP A 285 -30.28 103.58 -8.49
CA ASP A 285 -29.29 104.64 -8.68
C ASP A 285 -29.66 105.61 -9.84
N TRP A 286 -30.87 105.48 -10.39
CA TRP A 286 -31.54 106.38 -11.35
C TRP A 286 -32.77 106.99 -10.69
#